data_AF-A0A8E2F7B1-F1
#
_entry.id   AF-A0A8E2F7B1-F1
#
_cell.length_a   1.000
_cell.length_b   1.000
_cell.length_c   1.000
_cell.angle_alpha   90.00
_cell.angle_beta   90.00
_cell.angle_gamma   90.00
#
_symmetry.space_group_name_H-M   'P 1'
#
loop_
_entity.id
_entity.type
_entity.pdbx_description
1 polymer ?
#
loop_
_entity_poly.entity_id
_entity_poly.type
_entity_poly.pdbx_seq_one_letter_code
_entity_poly.pdbx_strand_id
1 'polypeptide(L)'
;MKQLCRKKDSIPKWLLKFKENSYDSSTVSKQDPFISLAETFDTVFIIIDALDECPRDERHKILQFVTEIVNKLPCAKIFVTSRRESDIVDAFQSNETPTIQIKAESVAADIELFAKDEVSRLRKIQGGKRLRLQNDALEEKIVTTLADRAEGMFLWVNLQLQHLCRVSQARKDRLIEAALDEMPKGLNATYIRIVQQIDAQEPYMKDLGFKCLAWVLYAKRRLHIRELKEALATKSPIENTKDLELDEVDVILESCANLVTIENKIVRPIHYSAQEFFTKPCEETVQGSPLEQLRHPDVVHKFLATTCLWYLSTDVLAKGPYGNIEFRELGWEHPFVIYAARFFDKHLCENIVDEETISLVTNLLQREGPELQAILQAMAVRELGSIYIDFAAVDFFVSATTILYATHLIDIPQIAKQYSGLPMPKYALHRASSTGLVEVMGRLIATGCVIDEKDNDGTTPLYHSCREGHMEAVKLLLGAGADVNAQGGKHGSALHVALLSGHEPVVKQLIDAGVDLNA
;
A
#
# COMPACT_ATOMS: atom_id res chain seq x y z
N MET A 1 17.84 2.90 -3.68
CA MET A 1 18.72 1.81 -3.16
C MET A 1 18.72 0.55 -4.03
N LYS A 2 17.61 -0.19 -4.18
CA LYS A 2 17.56 -1.46 -4.95
C LYS A 2 18.24 -1.43 -6.32
N GLN A 3 17.95 -0.40 -7.11
CA GLN A 3 18.53 -0.23 -8.44
C GLN A 3 20.06 -0.09 -8.39
N LEU A 4 20.61 0.62 -7.41
CA LEU A 4 22.05 0.77 -7.19
C LEU A 4 22.68 -0.56 -6.73
N CYS A 5 22.07 -1.26 -5.77
CA CYS A 5 22.56 -2.56 -5.30
C CYS A 5 22.66 -3.59 -6.44
N ARG A 6 21.74 -3.55 -7.41
CA ARG A 6 21.76 -4.44 -8.58
C ARG A 6 22.89 -4.14 -9.58
N LYS A 7 23.46 -2.94 -9.54
CA LYS A 7 24.57 -2.53 -10.40
C LYS A 7 25.95 -2.89 -9.84
N LYS A 8 26.01 -3.46 -8.63
CA LYS A 8 27.26 -3.95 -8.02
C LYS A 8 27.27 -5.47 -7.90
N ASP A 9 28.41 -6.03 -8.27
CA ASP A 9 28.68 -7.47 -8.14
C ASP A 9 28.90 -7.85 -6.68
N SER A 10 29.60 -7.01 -5.92
CA SER A 10 29.84 -7.16 -4.49
C SER A 10 29.24 -5.99 -3.71
N ILE A 11 28.38 -6.31 -2.75
CA ILE A 11 27.83 -5.37 -1.75
C ILE A 11 27.91 -6.02 -0.37
N PRO A 12 28.05 -5.24 0.73
CA PRO A 12 28.02 -5.74 2.09
C PRO A 12 26.82 -6.67 2.34
N LYS A 13 26.98 -7.71 3.16
CA LYS A 13 25.92 -8.72 3.43
C LYS A 13 24.61 -8.07 3.90
N TRP A 14 24.68 -7.03 4.71
CA TRP A 14 23.49 -6.31 5.19
C TRP A 14 22.75 -5.54 4.07
N LEU A 15 23.42 -5.28 2.94
CA LEU A 15 22.84 -4.67 1.73
C LEU A 15 22.25 -5.70 0.75
N LEU A 16 22.55 -7.00 0.88
CA LEU A 16 22.03 -8.06 0.00
C LEU A 16 20.50 -8.12 -0.01
N LYS A 17 19.87 -7.91 1.15
CA LYS A 17 18.41 -7.81 1.25
C LYS A 17 17.83 -6.74 0.31
N PHE A 18 18.57 -5.66 0.06
CA PHE A 18 18.14 -4.58 -0.83
C PHE A 18 18.30 -4.89 -2.33
N LYS A 19 19.09 -5.91 -2.69
CA LYS A 19 19.27 -6.35 -4.08
C LYS A 19 18.09 -7.20 -4.57
N GLU A 20 17.51 -7.99 -3.67
CA GLU A 20 16.54 -9.04 -3.97
C GLU A 20 15.07 -8.58 -3.78
N ASN A 21 14.77 -7.80 -2.74
CA ASN A 21 13.39 -7.59 -2.29
C ASN A 21 12.65 -6.41 -2.97
N SER A 22 11.32 -6.50 -3.06
CA SER A 22 10.41 -5.46 -3.53
C SER A 22 9.94 -4.64 -2.34
N TYR A 23 10.25 -3.34 -2.28
CA TYR A 23 10.06 -2.55 -1.06
C TYR A 23 8.75 -1.77 -0.98
N ASP A 24 8.40 -1.55 0.29
CA ASP A 24 7.47 -0.58 0.84
C ASP A 24 8.14 0.81 1.05
N SER A 25 7.31 1.85 1.03
CA SER A 25 7.58 3.29 1.14
C SER A 25 8.36 3.74 2.39
N SER A 26 8.36 2.93 3.46
CA SER A 26 8.92 3.29 4.78
C SER A 26 10.46 3.31 4.87
N THR A 27 11.18 3.00 3.79
CA THR A 27 12.67 2.93 3.81
C THR A 27 13.36 4.22 3.38
N VAL A 28 12.61 5.28 3.08
CA VAL A 28 13.13 6.63 2.73
C VAL A 28 13.90 7.26 3.91
N SER A 29 13.72 6.76 5.14
CA SER A 29 14.40 7.23 6.36
C SER A 29 15.82 6.69 6.57
N LYS A 30 16.32 5.76 5.75
CA LYS A 30 17.70 5.24 5.88
C LYS A 30 18.64 5.95 4.91
N GLN A 31 18.90 7.22 5.22
CA GLN A 31 19.70 8.14 4.41
C GLN A 31 21.17 7.73 4.31
N ASP A 32 21.81 7.37 5.43
CA ASP A 32 23.24 7.04 5.46
C ASP A 32 23.60 5.81 4.60
N PRO A 33 22.82 4.70 4.62
CA PRO A 33 22.98 3.59 3.67
C PRO A 33 22.92 3.99 2.19
N PHE A 34 22.02 4.91 1.85
CA PHE A 34 21.88 5.35 0.47
C PHE A 34 23.07 6.19 0.05
N ILE A 35 23.48 7.15 0.89
CA ILE A 35 24.62 8.04 0.64
C ILE A 35 25.89 7.22 0.45
N SER A 36 26.21 6.35 1.42
CA SER A 36 27.41 5.51 1.37
C SER A 36 27.44 4.61 0.13
N LEU A 37 26.30 4.09 -0.30
CA LEU A 37 26.23 3.30 -1.54
C LEU A 37 26.42 4.17 -2.79
N ALA A 38 25.78 5.34 -2.84
CA ALA A 38 25.79 6.24 -3.98
C ALA A 38 27.18 6.86 -4.22
N GLU A 39 27.93 7.16 -3.16
CA GLU A 39 29.33 7.64 -3.24
C GLU A 39 30.26 6.66 -3.97
N THR A 40 29.89 5.38 -4.05
CA THR A 40 30.69 4.38 -4.74
C THR A 40 30.50 4.35 -6.27
N PHE A 41 29.71 5.28 -6.81
CA PHE A 41 29.48 5.49 -8.23
C PHE A 41 29.99 6.88 -8.66
N ASP A 42 30.54 6.98 -9.87
CA ASP A 42 31.02 8.26 -10.41
C ASP A 42 29.90 9.28 -10.61
N THR A 43 28.70 8.80 -10.95
CA THR A 43 27.51 9.65 -11.13
C THR A 43 26.26 8.83 -10.85
N VAL A 44 25.30 9.43 -10.13
CA VAL A 44 24.00 8.82 -9.82
C VAL A 44 22.89 9.74 -10.31
N PHE A 45 21.98 9.21 -11.12
CA PHE A 45 20.76 9.93 -11.52
C PHE A 45 19.59 9.51 -10.65
N ILE A 46 18.91 10.47 -10.05
CA ILE A 46 17.72 10.26 -9.24
C ILE A 46 16.55 10.92 -9.96
N ILE A 47 15.58 10.11 -10.40
CA ILE A 47 14.37 10.59 -11.06
C ILE A 47 13.22 10.43 -10.08
N ILE A 48 12.60 11.54 -9.70
CA ILE A 48 11.39 11.58 -8.88
C ILE A 48 10.26 11.98 -9.80
N ASP A 49 9.41 11.01 -10.11
CA ASP A 49 8.27 11.22 -11.01
C ASP A 49 7.01 11.56 -10.20
N ALA A 50 6.29 12.59 -10.65
CA ALA A 50 4.99 13.03 -10.14
C ALA A 50 4.97 13.30 -8.62
N LEU A 51 5.86 14.17 -8.13
CA LEU A 51 6.01 14.46 -6.70
C LEU A 51 4.72 14.94 -6.01
N ASP A 52 3.83 15.61 -6.74
CA ASP A 52 2.53 16.08 -6.25
C ASP A 52 1.54 14.96 -5.95
N GLU A 53 1.74 13.75 -6.49
CA GLU A 53 0.91 12.57 -6.19
C GLU A 53 1.17 12.02 -4.79
N CYS A 54 2.30 12.41 -4.17
CA CYS A 54 2.64 12.01 -2.82
C CYS A 54 1.74 12.73 -1.80
N PRO A 55 1.19 12.02 -0.79
CA PRO A 55 0.47 12.65 0.31
C PRO A 55 1.32 13.76 0.96
N ARG A 56 0.69 14.87 1.38
CA ARG A 56 1.42 16.04 1.90
C ARG A 56 2.39 15.69 3.04
N ASP A 57 1.99 14.80 3.94
CA ASP A 57 2.79 14.39 5.10
C ASP A 57 4.06 13.60 4.70
N GLU A 58 3.99 12.85 3.61
CA GLU A 58 5.13 12.11 3.05
C GLU A 58 5.97 12.99 2.12
N ARG A 59 5.32 13.87 1.35
CA ARG A 59 5.96 14.78 0.40
C ARG A 59 7.02 15.65 1.07
N HIS A 60 6.73 16.14 2.29
CA HIS A 60 7.71 16.90 3.08
C HIS A 60 9.00 16.10 3.35
N LYS A 61 8.88 14.81 3.68
CA LYS A 61 10.03 13.91 3.91
C LYS A 61 10.85 13.72 2.63
N ILE A 62 10.18 13.62 1.48
CA ILE A 62 10.87 13.51 0.18
C ILE A 62 11.61 14.80 -0.16
N LEU A 63 10.99 15.96 0.03
CA LEU A 63 11.62 17.26 -0.22
C LEU A 63 12.85 17.46 0.68
N GLN A 64 12.76 17.07 1.96
CA GLN A 64 13.90 17.08 2.87
C GLN A 64 15.01 16.15 2.38
N PHE A 65 14.68 14.91 1.98
CA PHE A 65 15.64 13.97 1.41
C PHE A 65 16.35 14.54 0.17
N VAL A 66 15.61 15.15 -0.76
CA VAL A 66 16.19 15.77 -1.97
C VAL A 66 17.19 16.86 -1.60
N THR A 67 16.80 17.77 -0.71
CA THR A 67 17.65 18.88 -0.24
C THR A 67 18.95 18.37 0.36
N GLU A 68 18.87 17.32 1.19
CA GLU A 68 20.04 16.74 1.84
C GLU A 68 20.96 16.00 0.87
N ILE A 69 20.43 15.26 -0.11
CA ILE A 69 21.23 14.57 -1.12
C ILE A 69 21.98 15.56 -2.00
N VAL A 70 21.34 16.66 -2.42
CA VAL A 70 22.03 17.72 -3.19
C VAL A 70 23.22 18.29 -2.42
N ASN A 71 23.06 18.48 -1.10
CA ASN A 71 24.12 19.04 -0.26
C ASN A 71 25.25 18.05 0.06
N LYS A 72 24.91 16.77 0.31
CA LYS A 72 25.88 15.77 0.77
C LYS A 72 26.52 14.97 -0.37
N LEU A 73 25.90 14.90 -1.55
CA LEU A 73 26.25 13.95 -2.60
C LEU A 73 26.50 14.65 -3.94
N PRO A 74 27.72 15.17 -4.18
CA PRO A 74 28.02 15.94 -5.39
C PRO A 74 27.95 15.10 -6.67
N CYS A 75 28.04 13.76 -6.59
CA CYS A 75 27.85 12.88 -7.74
C CYS A 75 26.37 12.63 -8.11
N ALA A 76 25.42 13.10 -7.30
CA ALA A 76 23.99 12.96 -7.57
C ALA A 76 23.46 14.06 -8.50
N LYS A 77 22.71 13.66 -9.52
CA LYS A 77 21.93 14.53 -10.40
C LYS A 77 20.46 14.18 -10.24
N ILE A 78 19.66 15.16 -9.80
CA ILE A 78 18.25 14.93 -9.47
C ILE A 78 17.37 15.59 -10.52
N PHE A 79 16.38 14.85 -11.00
CA PHE A 79 15.33 15.34 -11.87
C PHE A 79 13.97 15.06 -11.21
N VAL A 80 13.12 16.08 -11.12
CA VAL A 80 11.82 16.00 -10.45
C VAL A 80 10.74 16.48 -11.41
N THR A 81 9.67 15.69 -11.58
CA THR A 81 8.46 16.12 -12.29
C THR A 81 7.33 16.35 -11.28
N SER A 82 6.51 17.36 -11.53
CA SER A 82 5.34 17.63 -10.70
C SER A 82 4.36 18.61 -11.37
N ARG A 83 3.08 18.55 -10.98
CA ARG A 83 2.14 19.66 -11.13
C ARG A 83 2.57 20.85 -10.27
N ARG A 84 2.04 22.03 -10.60
CA ARG A 84 2.36 23.27 -9.88
C ARG A 84 1.63 23.34 -8.55
N GLU A 85 2.23 22.78 -7.51
CA GLU A 85 1.79 22.91 -6.11
C GLU A 85 2.63 23.98 -5.38
N SER A 86 2.00 24.78 -4.50
CA SER A 86 2.68 25.91 -3.86
C SER A 86 3.86 25.48 -2.98
N ASP A 87 3.71 24.41 -2.20
CA ASP A 87 4.77 23.91 -1.32
C ASP A 87 5.96 23.33 -2.08
N ILE A 88 5.71 22.72 -3.25
CA ILE A 88 6.77 22.25 -4.15
C ILE A 88 7.51 23.43 -4.77
N VAL A 89 6.76 24.43 -5.24
CA VAL A 89 7.34 25.66 -5.82
C VAL A 89 8.20 26.38 -4.78
N ASP A 90 7.70 26.56 -3.56
CA ASP A 90 8.41 27.24 -2.48
C ASP A 90 9.71 26.49 -2.12
N ALA A 91 9.67 25.15 -2.06
CA ALA A 91 10.83 24.32 -1.73
C ALA A 91 11.95 24.36 -2.78
N PHE A 92 11.63 24.48 -4.07
CA PHE A 92 12.64 24.53 -5.14
C PHE A 92 13.06 25.95 -5.52
N GLN A 93 12.18 26.95 -5.40
CA GLN A 93 12.53 28.35 -5.65
C GLN A 93 13.45 28.92 -4.57
N SER A 94 13.22 28.56 -3.30
CA SER A 94 14.11 28.96 -2.20
C SER A 94 15.55 28.46 -2.36
N ASN A 95 15.76 27.40 -3.14
CA ASN A 95 17.06 26.79 -3.42
C ASN A 95 17.62 27.16 -4.81
N GLU A 96 17.08 28.19 -5.49
CA GLU A 96 17.51 28.63 -6.82
C GLU A 96 17.56 27.49 -7.88
N THR A 97 16.72 26.46 -7.72
CA THR A 97 16.76 25.28 -8.58
C THR A 97 16.26 25.63 -9.99
N PRO A 98 16.97 25.24 -11.07
CA PRO A 98 16.49 25.43 -12.43
C PRO A 98 15.15 24.72 -12.65
N THR A 99 14.16 25.45 -13.16
CA THR A 99 12.82 24.91 -13.43
C THR A 99 12.45 25.08 -14.89
N ILE A 100 11.82 24.06 -15.48
CA ILE A 100 11.31 24.09 -16.85
C ILE A 100 9.79 23.89 -16.75
N GLN A 101 9.04 24.88 -17.21
CA GLN A 101 7.58 24.79 -17.27
C GLN A 101 7.14 24.22 -18.62
N ILE A 102 6.41 23.11 -18.59
CA ILE A 102 5.70 22.58 -19.76
C ILE A 102 4.28 23.14 -19.72
N LYS A 103 3.91 23.94 -20.72
CA LYS A 103 2.55 24.50 -20.84
C LYS A 103 1.70 23.66 -21.78
N ALA A 104 0.38 23.76 -21.64
CA ALA A 104 -0.56 23.02 -22.50
C ALA A 104 -0.37 23.36 -23.98
N GLU A 105 -0.07 24.63 -24.30
CA GLU A 105 0.14 25.06 -25.68
C GLU A 105 1.44 24.47 -26.27
N SER A 106 2.41 24.12 -25.41
CA SER A 106 3.69 23.55 -25.83
C SER A 106 3.57 22.12 -26.36
N VAL A 107 2.48 21.42 -26.03
CA VAL A 107 2.27 20.00 -26.41
C VAL A 107 1.11 19.81 -27.39
N ALA A 108 0.52 20.88 -27.90
CA ALA A 108 -0.65 20.80 -28.78
C ALA A 108 -0.38 19.99 -30.06
N ALA A 109 0.76 20.24 -30.72
CA ALA A 109 1.19 19.49 -31.90
C ALA A 109 1.48 18.02 -31.58
N ASP A 110 2.06 17.73 -30.41
CA ASP A 110 2.32 16.36 -29.96
C ASP A 110 1.03 15.59 -29.69
N ILE A 111 0.01 16.27 -29.14
CA ILE A 111 -1.32 15.69 -28.92
C ILE A 111 -2.01 15.40 -30.24
N GLU A 112 -1.93 16.29 -31.23
CA GLU A 112 -2.49 16.05 -32.56
C GLU A 112 -1.85 14.83 -33.22
N LEU A 113 -0.51 14.75 -33.17
CA LEU A 113 0.23 13.58 -33.67
C LEU A 113 -0.15 12.30 -32.92
N PHE A 114 -0.21 12.36 -31.59
CA PHE A 114 -0.62 11.26 -30.74
C PHE A 114 -2.04 10.78 -31.08
N ALA A 115 -3.00 11.70 -31.19
CA ALA A 115 -4.39 11.39 -31.53
C ALA A 115 -4.48 10.74 -32.91
N LYS A 116 -3.74 11.26 -33.90
CA LYS A 116 -3.68 10.69 -35.25
C LYS A 116 -3.13 9.27 -35.25
N ASP A 117 -2.01 9.04 -34.58
CA ASP A 117 -1.38 7.73 -34.49
C ASP A 117 -2.29 6.74 -33.76
N GLU A 118 -2.91 7.16 -32.67
CA GLU A 118 -3.80 6.32 -31.86
C GLU A 118 -5.09 5.98 -32.60
N VAL A 119 -5.72 6.92 -33.31
CA VAL A 119 -6.88 6.66 -34.16
C VAL A 119 -6.53 5.66 -35.27
N SER A 120 -5.43 5.90 -35.99
CA SER A 120 -4.92 4.99 -37.02
C SER A 120 -4.65 3.58 -36.48
N ARG A 121 -4.07 3.48 -35.27
CA ARG A 121 -3.84 2.22 -34.57
C ARG A 121 -5.15 1.52 -34.25
N LEU A 122 -6.10 2.22 -33.62
CA LEU A 122 -7.41 1.68 -33.21
C LEU A 122 -8.27 1.23 -34.40
N ARG A 123 -8.10 1.81 -35.60
CA ARG A 123 -8.74 1.31 -36.84
C ARG A 123 -8.22 -0.05 -37.29
N LYS A 124 -6.91 -0.31 -37.08
CA LYS A 124 -6.18 -1.51 -37.55
C LYS A 124 -6.28 -2.69 -36.60
N ILE A 125 -6.46 -2.45 -35.29
CA ILE A 125 -6.56 -3.54 -34.29
C ILE A 125 -7.74 -4.46 -34.59
N GLN A 126 -7.51 -5.77 -34.44
CA GLN A 126 -8.56 -6.78 -34.42
C GLN A 126 -9.05 -6.97 -32.97
N GLY A 127 -10.36 -6.83 -32.72
CA GLY A 127 -10.96 -7.08 -31.39
C GLY A 127 -11.92 -5.99 -30.87
N GLY A 128 -12.20 -6.04 -29.55
CA GLY A 128 -13.22 -5.23 -28.88
C GLY A 128 -12.94 -3.72 -28.83
N LYS A 129 -11.66 -3.32 -28.78
CA LYS A 129 -11.21 -1.91 -28.73
C LYS A 129 -11.10 -1.24 -30.11
N ARG A 130 -11.58 -1.88 -31.17
CA ARG A 130 -11.47 -1.36 -32.55
C ARG A 130 -12.39 -0.16 -32.77
N LEU A 131 -11.85 0.90 -33.36
CA LEU A 131 -12.63 2.04 -33.86
C LEU A 131 -13.21 1.70 -35.24
N ARG A 132 -14.54 1.63 -35.33
CA ARG A 132 -15.27 1.24 -36.55
C ARG A 132 -15.91 2.47 -37.20
N LEU A 133 -15.31 2.95 -38.29
CA LEU A 133 -15.82 4.08 -39.08
C LEU A 133 -16.25 3.60 -40.45
N GLN A 134 -17.38 4.08 -40.97
CA GLN A 134 -17.79 3.86 -42.37
C GLN A 134 -17.30 4.99 -43.28
N ASN A 135 -17.30 6.23 -42.78
CA ASN A 135 -16.81 7.42 -43.46
C ASN A 135 -15.38 7.75 -43.03
N ASP A 136 -14.45 7.70 -43.98
CA ASP A 136 -13.03 8.04 -43.74
C ASP A 136 -12.83 9.53 -43.39
N ALA A 137 -13.73 10.43 -43.81
CA ALA A 137 -13.66 11.85 -43.45
C ALA A 137 -13.89 12.09 -41.93
N LEU A 138 -14.51 11.13 -41.25
CA LEU A 138 -14.74 11.22 -39.80
C LEU A 138 -13.43 11.04 -39.00
N GLU A 139 -12.41 10.41 -39.58
CA GLU A 139 -11.10 10.24 -38.96
C GLU A 139 -10.44 11.60 -38.66
N GLU A 140 -10.38 12.48 -39.67
CA GLU A 140 -9.81 13.82 -39.54
C GLU A 140 -10.61 14.68 -38.56
N LYS A 141 -11.95 14.57 -38.58
CA LYS A 141 -12.82 15.27 -37.64
C LYS A 141 -12.57 14.82 -36.19
N ILE A 142 -12.39 13.51 -35.95
CA ILE A 142 -12.07 12.96 -34.62
C ILE A 142 -10.74 13.55 -34.13
N VAL A 143 -9.68 13.47 -34.94
CA VAL A 143 -8.34 13.95 -34.57
C VAL A 143 -8.37 15.44 -34.24
N THR A 144 -8.98 16.25 -35.10
CA THR A 144 -9.07 17.71 -34.91
C THR A 144 -9.84 18.04 -33.63
N THR A 145 -11.01 17.41 -33.42
CA THR A 145 -11.83 17.63 -32.21
C THR A 145 -11.08 17.26 -30.93
N LEU A 146 -10.32 16.16 -30.95
CA LEU A 146 -9.54 15.71 -29.80
C LEU A 146 -8.38 16.66 -29.50
N ALA A 147 -7.64 17.09 -30.53
CA ALA A 147 -6.53 18.01 -30.38
C ALA A 147 -6.98 19.37 -29.82
N ASP A 148 -8.08 19.91 -30.35
CA ASP A 148 -8.63 21.22 -29.94
C ASP A 148 -9.14 21.23 -28.49
N ARG A 149 -9.71 20.11 -28.02
CA ARG A 149 -10.36 20.03 -26.69
C ARG A 149 -9.51 19.36 -25.61
N ALA A 150 -8.35 18.82 -25.95
CA ALA A 150 -7.52 18.08 -25.00
C ALA A 150 -6.89 18.97 -23.91
N GLU A 151 -6.69 20.27 -24.18
CA GLU A 151 -6.10 21.22 -23.22
C GLU A 151 -4.80 20.68 -22.56
N GLY A 152 -3.93 20.04 -23.34
CA GLY A 152 -2.67 19.46 -22.85
C GLY A 152 -2.79 18.04 -22.26
N MET A 153 -3.98 17.44 -22.21
CA MET A 153 -4.23 16.17 -21.53
C MET A 153 -4.27 14.96 -22.48
N PHE A 154 -3.14 14.25 -22.63
CA PHE A 154 -3.07 12.97 -23.34
C PHE A 154 -4.02 11.91 -22.76
N LEU A 155 -4.18 11.87 -21.43
CA LEU A 155 -5.11 10.96 -20.78
C LEU A 155 -6.56 11.22 -21.21
N TRP A 156 -6.95 12.49 -21.33
CA TRP A 156 -8.30 12.84 -21.76
C TRP A 156 -8.56 12.30 -23.17
N VAL A 157 -7.62 12.50 -24.10
CA VAL A 157 -7.69 11.95 -25.47
C VAL A 157 -7.89 10.44 -25.45
N ASN A 158 -7.09 9.72 -24.66
CA ASN A 158 -7.22 8.26 -24.52
C ASN A 158 -8.60 7.84 -24.00
N LEU A 159 -9.12 8.52 -22.98
CA LEU A 159 -10.44 8.22 -22.43
C LEU A 159 -11.57 8.51 -23.43
N GLN A 160 -11.46 9.58 -24.22
CA GLN A 160 -12.43 9.87 -25.29
C GLN A 160 -12.36 8.82 -26.40
N LEU A 161 -11.16 8.42 -26.84
CA LEU A 161 -11.00 7.38 -27.85
C LEU A 161 -11.57 6.03 -27.39
N GLN A 162 -11.38 5.66 -26.12
CA GLN A 162 -12.01 4.47 -25.56
C GLN A 162 -13.55 4.55 -25.62
N HIS A 163 -14.12 5.71 -25.32
CA HIS A 163 -15.56 5.94 -25.45
C HIS A 163 -16.03 5.83 -26.90
N LEU A 164 -15.33 6.48 -27.84
CA LEU A 164 -15.65 6.41 -29.27
C LEU A 164 -15.55 4.98 -29.82
N CYS A 165 -14.56 4.19 -29.40
CA CYS A 165 -14.47 2.78 -29.77
C CYS A 165 -15.72 1.99 -29.35
N ARG A 166 -16.24 2.24 -28.15
CA ARG A 166 -17.48 1.61 -27.66
C ARG A 166 -18.69 2.05 -28.47
N VAL A 167 -18.89 3.36 -28.67
CA VAL A 167 -19.99 3.91 -29.49
C VAL A 167 -19.95 3.36 -30.91
N SER A 168 -18.75 3.21 -31.49
CA SER A 168 -18.54 2.68 -32.83
C SER A 168 -18.94 1.21 -32.99
N GLN A 169 -19.14 0.45 -31.91
CA GLN A 169 -19.61 -0.94 -31.98
C GLN A 169 -20.97 -1.05 -32.66
N ALA A 170 -21.82 -0.02 -32.53
CA ALA A 170 -23.11 0.06 -33.21
C ALA A 170 -23.01 0.25 -34.74
N ARG A 171 -21.81 0.55 -35.25
CA ARG A 171 -21.50 0.79 -36.68
C ARG A 171 -22.40 1.86 -37.32
N LYS A 172 -22.68 2.93 -36.58
CA LYS A 172 -23.47 4.09 -37.02
C LYS A 172 -22.66 5.36 -36.81
N ASP A 173 -22.14 5.93 -37.89
CA ASP A 173 -21.29 7.12 -37.83
C ASP A 173 -21.99 8.33 -37.18
N ARG A 174 -23.32 8.46 -37.34
CA ARG A 174 -24.11 9.52 -36.67
C ARG A 174 -23.99 9.49 -35.14
N LEU A 175 -23.84 8.31 -34.54
CA LEU A 175 -23.67 8.19 -33.08
C LEU A 175 -22.27 8.64 -32.66
N ILE A 176 -21.27 8.42 -33.51
CA ILE A 176 -19.90 8.89 -33.28
C ILE A 176 -19.88 10.42 -33.38
N GLU A 177 -20.53 11.01 -34.38
CA GLU A 177 -20.68 12.47 -34.50
C GLU A 177 -21.36 13.09 -33.28
N ALA A 178 -22.48 12.52 -32.83
CA ALA A 178 -23.14 12.97 -31.61
C ALA A 178 -22.21 12.88 -30.38
N ALA A 179 -21.44 11.78 -30.25
CA ALA A 179 -20.46 11.63 -29.17
C ALA A 179 -19.29 12.62 -29.25
N LEU A 180 -18.91 13.07 -30.46
CA LEU A 180 -17.93 14.16 -30.63
C LEU A 180 -18.50 15.50 -30.13
N ASP A 181 -19.77 15.77 -30.44
CA ASP A 181 -20.43 17.02 -30.06
C ASP A 181 -20.62 17.11 -28.53
N GLU A 182 -21.03 16.00 -27.90
CA GLU A 182 -21.30 15.86 -26.46
C GLU A 182 -20.03 15.58 -25.60
N MET A 183 -18.82 15.74 -26.15
CA MET A 183 -17.62 15.43 -25.38
C MET A 183 -17.49 16.28 -24.10
N PRO A 184 -17.19 15.64 -22.96
CA PRO A 184 -16.99 16.33 -21.69
C PRO A 184 -15.74 17.20 -21.71
N LYS A 185 -15.81 18.38 -21.08
CA LYS A 185 -14.67 19.28 -20.92
C LYS A 185 -13.78 18.82 -19.77
N GLY A 186 -12.52 18.51 -20.06
CA GLY A 186 -11.55 18.09 -19.05
C GLY A 186 -11.82 16.73 -18.40
N LEU A 187 -10.96 16.37 -17.44
CA LEU A 187 -10.97 15.04 -16.82
C LEU A 187 -12.13 14.83 -15.84
N ASN A 188 -12.55 15.84 -15.07
CA ASN A 188 -13.64 15.68 -14.08
C ASN A 188 -14.97 15.31 -14.75
N ALA A 189 -15.41 16.09 -15.73
CA ALA A 189 -16.62 15.76 -16.50
C ALA A 189 -16.49 14.41 -17.23
N THR A 190 -15.27 14.03 -17.64
CA THR A 190 -15.00 12.70 -18.21
C THR A 190 -15.21 11.59 -17.18
N TYR A 191 -14.73 11.77 -15.94
CA TYR A 191 -14.94 10.82 -14.85
C TYR A 191 -16.40 10.74 -14.44
N ILE A 192 -17.12 11.85 -14.40
CA ILE A 192 -18.58 11.87 -14.15
C ILE A 192 -19.31 10.99 -15.18
N ARG A 193 -19.02 11.16 -16.47
CA ARG A 193 -19.59 10.32 -17.53
C ARG A 193 -19.26 8.83 -17.33
N ILE A 194 -18.02 8.52 -16.92
CA ILE A 194 -17.60 7.13 -16.69
C ILE A 194 -18.32 6.54 -15.46
N VAL A 195 -18.47 7.31 -14.38
CA VAL A 195 -19.23 6.92 -13.19
C VAL A 195 -20.69 6.61 -13.55
N GLN A 196 -21.34 7.50 -14.30
CA GLN A 196 -22.71 7.28 -14.78
C GLN A 196 -22.83 6.02 -15.64
N GLN A 197 -21.79 5.70 -16.41
CA GLN A 197 -21.74 4.46 -17.19
C GLN A 197 -21.63 3.22 -16.29
N ILE A 198 -20.83 3.28 -15.21
CA ILE A 198 -20.76 2.18 -14.23
C ILE A 198 -22.12 2.02 -13.55
N ASP A 199 -22.78 3.12 -13.21
CA ASP A 199 -24.11 3.10 -12.58
C ASP A 199 -25.20 2.51 -13.47
N ALA A 200 -25.06 2.62 -14.78
CA ALA A 200 -25.97 2.07 -15.77
C ALA A 200 -25.73 0.56 -16.05
N GLN A 201 -24.71 -0.06 -15.45
CA GLN A 201 -24.47 -1.50 -15.61
C GLN A 201 -25.48 -2.33 -14.80
N GLU A 202 -25.55 -3.62 -15.13
CA GLU A 202 -26.33 -4.60 -14.36
C GLU A 202 -25.93 -4.58 -12.87
N PRO A 203 -26.85 -4.88 -11.93
CA PRO A 203 -26.60 -4.74 -10.49
C PRO A 203 -25.32 -5.40 -9.99
N TYR A 204 -25.01 -6.60 -10.50
CA TYR A 204 -23.78 -7.31 -10.17
C TYR A 204 -22.52 -6.55 -10.59
N MET A 205 -22.47 -6.10 -11.84
CA MET A 205 -21.31 -5.39 -12.39
C MET A 205 -21.12 -4.04 -11.70
N LYS A 206 -22.22 -3.35 -11.36
CA LYS A 206 -22.17 -2.11 -10.58
C LYS A 206 -21.57 -2.32 -9.19
N ASP A 207 -22.00 -3.36 -8.48
CA ASP A 207 -21.46 -3.73 -7.17
C ASP A 207 -19.98 -4.13 -7.26
N LEU A 208 -19.61 -4.95 -8.24
CA LEU A 208 -18.22 -5.35 -8.50
C LEU A 208 -17.34 -4.13 -8.79
N GLY A 209 -17.83 -3.17 -9.59
CA GLY A 209 -17.14 -1.92 -9.92
C GLY A 209 -16.89 -1.06 -8.68
N PHE A 210 -17.91 -0.89 -7.82
CA PHE A 210 -17.77 -0.21 -6.54
C PHE A 210 -16.71 -0.89 -5.64
N LYS A 211 -16.83 -2.20 -5.44
CA LYS A 211 -15.90 -2.97 -4.59
C LYS A 211 -14.47 -2.90 -5.09
N CYS A 212 -14.26 -3.02 -6.39
CA CYS A 212 -12.92 -2.91 -6.99
C CYS A 212 -12.33 -1.52 -6.80
N LEU A 213 -13.09 -0.45 -7.06
CA LEU A 213 -12.63 0.92 -6.84
C LEU A 213 -12.35 1.18 -5.36
N ALA A 214 -13.19 0.70 -4.43
CA ALA A 214 -12.94 0.78 -2.99
C ALA A 214 -11.57 0.19 -2.61
N TRP A 215 -11.27 -1.02 -3.07
CA TRP A 215 -9.97 -1.67 -2.83
C TRP A 215 -8.81 -0.91 -3.47
N VAL A 216 -8.95 -0.46 -4.72
CA VAL A 216 -7.89 0.24 -5.45
C VAL A 216 -7.56 1.61 -4.84
N LEU A 217 -8.55 2.30 -4.27
CA LEU A 217 -8.42 3.66 -3.77
C LEU A 217 -8.04 3.73 -2.28
N TYR A 218 -8.54 2.82 -1.44
CA TYR A 218 -8.46 2.92 0.02
C TYR A 218 -7.65 1.81 0.72
N ALA A 219 -7.14 0.82 -0.03
CA ALA A 219 -6.26 -0.17 0.56
C ALA A 219 -4.98 0.47 1.14
N LYS A 220 -4.50 -0.04 2.28
CA LYS A 220 -3.28 0.44 2.96
C LYS A 220 -2.01 0.21 2.14
N ARG A 221 -2.07 -0.69 1.17
CA ARG A 221 -1.07 -0.86 0.10
C ARG A 221 -1.77 -1.29 -1.18
N ARG A 222 -1.10 -1.12 -2.31
CA ARG A 222 -1.60 -1.65 -3.59
C ARG A 222 -1.69 -3.17 -3.54
N LEU A 223 -2.80 -3.71 -4.03
CA LEU A 223 -3.05 -5.15 -4.10
C LEU A 223 -2.45 -5.73 -5.39
N HIS A 224 -1.93 -6.94 -5.28
CA HIS A 224 -1.68 -7.80 -6.42
C HIS A 224 -3.03 -8.34 -6.95
N ILE A 225 -3.13 -8.59 -8.26
CA ILE A 225 -4.41 -9.01 -8.89
C ILE A 225 -5.01 -10.26 -8.24
N ARG A 226 -4.17 -11.21 -7.81
CA ARG A 226 -4.64 -12.41 -7.09
C ARG A 226 -5.25 -12.08 -5.72
N GLU A 227 -4.68 -11.12 -5.00
CA GLU A 227 -5.23 -10.65 -3.72
C GLU A 227 -6.58 -9.96 -3.94
N LEU A 228 -6.66 -9.10 -4.96
CA LEU A 228 -7.89 -8.40 -5.29
C LEU A 228 -9.01 -9.37 -5.69
N LYS A 229 -8.71 -10.41 -6.48
CA LYS A 229 -9.72 -11.41 -6.88
C LYS A 229 -10.37 -12.07 -5.65
N GLU A 230 -9.57 -12.49 -4.67
CA GLU A 230 -10.10 -13.07 -3.43
C GLU A 230 -10.87 -12.06 -2.59
N ALA A 231 -10.35 -10.83 -2.47
CA ALA A 231 -11.02 -9.77 -1.73
C ALA A 231 -12.40 -9.42 -2.33
N LEU A 232 -12.54 -9.43 -3.66
CA LEU A 232 -13.81 -9.19 -4.35
C LEU A 232 -14.78 -10.36 -4.26
N ALA A 233 -14.26 -11.59 -4.28
CA ALA A 233 -15.06 -12.81 -4.16
C ALA A 233 -15.54 -13.08 -2.73
N THR A 234 -14.92 -12.44 -1.73
CA THR A 234 -15.29 -12.58 -0.33
C THR A 234 -16.69 -12.00 -0.11
N LYS A 235 -17.64 -12.89 0.21
CA LYS A 235 -19.04 -12.55 0.53
C LYS A 235 -19.39 -13.10 1.90
N SER A 236 -20.49 -12.62 2.46
CA SER A 236 -21.04 -13.13 3.72
C SER A 236 -22.21 -14.06 3.52
N PRO A 237 -22.38 -15.06 4.40
CA PRO A 237 -21.34 -15.74 5.17
C PRO A 237 -20.75 -16.88 4.32
N ILE A 238 -19.44 -16.90 4.09
CA ILE A 238 -18.73 -18.03 3.49
C ILE A 238 -17.89 -18.69 4.58
N GLU A 239 -18.01 -20.01 4.72
CA GLU A 239 -17.22 -20.79 5.69
C GLU A 239 -15.89 -21.28 5.09
N ASN A 240 -15.89 -21.63 3.80
CA ASN A 240 -14.72 -22.21 3.12
C ASN A 240 -14.17 -21.32 2.01
N THR A 241 -12.86 -21.10 2.01
CA THR A 241 -12.18 -20.35 0.94
C THR A 241 -12.31 -20.96 -0.46
N LYS A 242 -12.58 -22.26 -0.58
CA LYS A 242 -12.81 -22.94 -1.87
C LYS A 242 -14.12 -22.54 -2.54
N ASP A 243 -15.05 -21.98 -1.79
CA ASP A 243 -16.34 -21.53 -2.30
C ASP A 243 -16.25 -20.10 -2.89
N LEU A 244 -15.06 -19.50 -2.89
CA LEU A 244 -14.82 -18.19 -3.51
C LEU A 244 -14.92 -18.29 -5.04
N GLU A 245 -15.99 -17.71 -5.58
CA GLU A 245 -16.18 -17.53 -7.02
C GLU A 245 -15.38 -16.32 -7.51
N LEU A 246 -14.22 -16.58 -8.10
CA LEU A 246 -13.32 -15.52 -8.57
C LEU A 246 -13.71 -15.02 -9.97
N ASP A 247 -13.96 -13.72 -10.11
CA ASP A 247 -14.15 -13.11 -11.43
C ASP A 247 -12.88 -13.15 -12.29
N GLU A 248 -13.08 -13.22 -13.61
CA GLU A 248 -11.98 -13.02 -14.56
C GLU A 248 -11.50 -11.57 -14.57
N VAL A 249 -10.21 -11.40 -14.88
CA VAL A 249 -9.58 -10.07 -14.83
C VAL A 249 -10.27 -9.07 -15.75
N ASP A 250 -10.68 -9.51 -16.95
CA ASP A 250 -11.37 -8.65 -17.91
C ASP A 250 -12.72 -8.17 -17.36
N VAL A 251 -13.46 -9.02 -16.64
CA VAL A 251 -14.75 -8.68 -16.02
C VAL A 251 -14.56 -7.60 -14.94
N ILE A 252 -13.51 -7.73 -14.11
CA ILE A 252 -13.17 -6.74 -13.07
C ILE A 252 -12.78 -5.38 -13.70
N LEU A 253 -12.03 -5.39 -14.80
CA LEU A 253 -11.64 -4.15 -15.49
C LEU A 253 -12.83 -3.49 -16.21
N GLU A 254 -13.73 -4.30 -16.77
CA GLU A 254 -14.97 -3.84 -17.41
C GLU A 254 -15.96 -3.25 -16.41
N SER A 255 -16.11 -3.85 -15.22
CA SER A 255 -16.96 -3.33 -14.15
C SER A 255 -16.54 -1.92 -13.71
N CYS A 256 -15.24 -1.63 -13.75
CA CYS A 256 -14.68 -0.30 -13.46
C CYS A 256 -14.67 0.64 -14.66
N ALA A 257 -15.29 0.26 -15.79
CA ALA A 257 -15.29 0.99 -17.05
C ALA A 257 -13.89 1.45 -17.53
N ASN A 258 -12.85 0.66 -17.19
CA ASN A 258 -11.42 0.93 -17.41
C ASN A 258 -10.82 2.11 -16.62
N LEU A 259 -11.39 2.51 -15.48
CA LEU A 259 -10.74 3.42 -14.52
C LEU A 259 -9.58 2.76 -13.76
N VAL A 260 -9.41 1.45 -13.92
CA VAL A 260 -8.40 0.62 -13.26
C VAL A 260 -7.53 -0.03 -14.33
N THR A 261 -6.24 -0.18 -14.03
CA THR A 261 -5.25 -0.84 -14.87
C THR A 261 -4.39 -1.79 -14.05
N ILE A 262 -3.71 -2.73 -14.72
CA ILE A 262 -2.84 -3.71 -14.09
C ILE A 262 -1.45 -3.59 -14.69
N GLU A 263 -0.47 -3.27 -13.85
CA GLU A 263 0.93 -3.14 -14.22
C GLU A 263 1.77 -4.04 -13.32
N ASN A 264 2.60 -4.90 -13.91
CA ASN A 264 3.41 -5.85 -13.14
C ASN A 264 2.58 -6.67 -12.12
N LYS A 265 1.35 -7.04 -12.51
CA LYS A 265 0.36 -7.74 -11.67
C LYS A 265 -0.17 -6.96 -10.46
N ILE A 266 0.19 -5.68 -10.32
CA ILE A 266 -0.35 -4.78 -9.31
C ILE A 266 -1.50 -3.99 -9.90
N VAL A 267 -2.60 -3.91 -9.17
CA VAL A 267 -3.80 -3.18 -9.59
C VAL A 267 -3.68 -1.72 -9.16
N ARG A 268 -4.01 -0.80 -10.08
CA ARG A 268 -3.84 0.65 -9.88
C ARG A 268 -4.98 1.43 -10.56
N PRO A 269 -5.29 2.65 -10.11
CA PRO A 269 -6.06 3.59 -10.92
C PRO A 269 -5.38 3.80 -12.28
N ILE A 270 -6.15 4.14 -13.31
CA ILE A 270 -5.61 4.46 -14.64
C ILE A 270 -4.65 5.66 -14.62
N HIS A 271 -4.85 6.56 -13.66
CA HIS A 271 -4.00 7.71 -13.39
C HIS A 271 -4.32 8.28 -12.00
N TYR A 272 -3.38 9.00 -11.38
CA TYR A 272 -3.60 9.62 -10.07
C TYR A 272 -4.79 10.57 -10.05
N SER A 273 -5.04 11.30 -11.14
CA SER A 273 -6.20 12.19 -11.25
C SER A 273 -7.55 11.47 -11.07
N ALA A 274 -7.64 10.18 -11.42
CA ALA A 274 -8.83 9.38 -11.13
C ALA A 274 -8.96 9.09 -9.64
N GLN A 275 -7.85 8.80 -8.95
CA GLN A 275 -7.83 8.66 -7.50
C GLN A 275 -8.19 9.97 -6.80
N GLU A 276 -7.62 11.08 -7.24
CA GLU A 276 -7.92 12.42 -6.76
C GLU A 276 -9.40 12.75 -6.89
N PHE A 277 -10.01 12.41 -8.04
CA PHE A 277 -11.42 12.62 -8.29
C PHE A 277 -12.30 11.98 -7.21
N PHE A 278 -12.02 10.74 -6.78
CA PHE A 278 -12.83 10.06 -5.76
C PHE A 278 -12.46 10.42 -4.32
N THR A 279 -11.20 10.77 -4.06
CA THR A 279 -10.68 10.92 -2.68
C THR A 279 -10.63 12.35 -2.19
N LYS A 280 -10.58 13.36 -3.07
CA LYS A 280 -10.59 14.77 -2.70
C LYS A 280 -11.99 15.41 -2.88
N PRO A 281 -12.34 16.41 -2.06
CA PRO A 281 -13.55 17.20 -2.27
C PRO A 281 -13.48 17.89 -3.63
N CYS A 282 -14.50 17.69 -4.47
CA CYS A 282 -14.62 18.33 -5.78
C CYS A 282 -16.00 18.99 -5.87
N GLU A 283 -16.07 20.20 -6.44
CA GLU A 283 -17.33 20.95 -6.61
C GLU A 283 -18.28 20.29 -7.62
N GLU A 284 -17.75 19.54 -8.59
CA GLU A 284 -18.52 18.82 -9.60
C GLU A 284 -18.88 17.41 -9.10
N THR A 285 -20.03 17.30 -8.43
CA THR A 285 -20.45 16.05 -7.77
C THR A 285 -21.43 15.23 -8.62
N VAL A 286 -21.29 13.90 -8.60
CA VAL A 286 -22.32 12.96 -9.07
C VAL A 286 -23.28 12.68 -7.92
N GLN A 287 -24.19 13.61 -7.64
CA GLN A 287 -25.19 13.43 -6.58
C GLN A 287 -26.10 12.24 -6.90
N GLY A 288 -26.30 11.35 -5.92
CA GLY A 288 -27.21 10.20 -6.02
C GLY A 288 -26.64 8.97 -6.70
N SER A 289 -25.35 8.96 -7.04
CA SER A 289 -24.66 7.76 -7.53
C SER A 289 -24.31 6.80 -6.38
N PRO A 290 -24.49 5.48 -6.53
CA PRO A 290 -23.92 4.50 -5.60
C PRO A 290 -22.41 4.67 -5.38
N LEU A 291 -21.68 5.11 -6.40
CA LEU A 291 -20.24 5.39 -6.32
C LEU A 291 -19.93 6.68 -5.54
N GLU A 292 -20.92 7.50 -5.20
CA GLU A 292 -20.78 8.62 -4.25
C GLU A 292 -20.29 8.11 -2.88
N GLN A 293 -20.65 6.86 -2.51
CA GLN A 293 -20.14 6.21 -1.30
C GLN A 293 -18.61 6.11 -1.25
N LEU A 294 -17.93 6.06 -2.41
CA LEU A 294 -16.46 6.06 -2.46
C LEU A 294 -15.87 7.37 -1.93
N ARG A 295 -16.63 8.46 -1.87
CA ARG A 295 -16.20 9.74 -1.29
C ARG A 295 -16.34 9.79 0.23
N HIS A 296 -16.91 8.75 0.85
CA HIS A 296 -17.10 8.63 2.29
C HIS A 296 -16.12 7.58 2.84
N PRO A 297 -14.91 7.99 3.30
CA PRO A 297 -13.89 7.06 3.76
C PRO A 297 -14.38 6.09 4.82
N ASP A 298 -15.30 6.53 5.70
CA ASP A 298 -15.87 5.71 6.76
C ASP A 298 -16.66 4.51 6.20
N VAL A 299 -17.47 4.73 5.17
CA VAL A 299 -18.25 3.67 4.51
C VAL A 299 -17.32 2.69 3.80
N VAL A 300 -16.30 3.21 3.11
CA VAL A 300 -15.35 2.38 2.38
C VAL A 300 -14.49 1.55 3.35
N HIS A 301 -13.94 2.17 4.39
CA HIS A 301 -13.12 1.49 5.38
C HIS A 301 -13.92 0.46 6.17
N LYS A 302 -15.20 0.70 6.46
CA LYS A 302 -16.11 -0.33 6.98
C LYS A 302 -16.15 -1.55 6.06
N PHE A 303 -16.42 -1.34 4.76
CA PHE A 303 -16.47 -2.42 3.76
C PHE A 303 -15.15 -3.20 3.67
N LEU A 304 -14.02 -2.50 3.66
CA LEU A 304 -12.70 -3.15 3.63
C LEU A 304 -12.45 -3.97 4.91
N ALA A 305 -12.80 -3.43 6.08
CA ALA A 305 -12.64 -4.11 7.36
C ALA A 305 -13.53 -5.36 7.46
N THR A 306 -14.81 -5.27 7.12
CA THR A 306 -15.74 -6.41 7.16
C THR A 306 -15.33 -7.50 6.17
N THR A 307 -14.84 -7.11 4.99
CA THR A 307 -14.30 -8.06 3.99
C THR A 307 -13.07 -8.79 4.52
N CYS A 308 -12.10 -8.07 5.11
CA CYS A 308 -10.96 -8.71 5.76
C CYS A 308 -11.40 -9.66 6.88
N LEU A 309 -12.35 -9.23 7.73
CA LEU A 309 -12.84 -10.03 8.85
C LEU A 309 -13.57 -11.28 8.37
N TRP A 310 -14.47 -11.21 7.39
CA TRP A 310 -15.11 -12.39 6.81
C TRP A 310 -14.10 -13.35 6.22
N TYR A 311 -13.14 -12.85 5.46
CA TYR A 311 -12.09 -13.69 4.89
C TYR A 311 -11.31 -14.41 6.01
N LEU A 312 -10.92 -13.69 7.07
CA LEU A 312 -10.23 -14.27 8.23
C LEU A 312 -11.11 -15.18 9.08
N SER A 313 -12.44 -15.08 9.00
CA SER A 313 -13.39 -15.97 9.67
C SER A 313 -13.58 -17.31 8.93
N THR A 314 -13.06 -17.46 7.71
CA THR A 314 -13.07 -18.75 6.99
C THR A 314 -12.10 -19.79 7.58
N ASP A 315 -12.06 -20.96 6.96
CA ASP A 315 -11.12 -22.05 7.22
C ASP A 315 -9.65 -21.74 6.85
N VAL A 316 -9.35 -20.57 6.26
CA VAL A 316 -8.00 -20.21 5.77
C VAL A 316 -6.88 -20.34 6.79
N LEU A 317 -7.17 -20.12 8.08
CA LEU A 317 -6.19 -20.19 9.16
C LEU A 317 -6.39 -21.40 10.10
N ALA A 318 -7.28 -22.32 9.75
CA ALA A 318 -7.67 -23.43 10.62
C ALA A 318 -6.53 -24.44 10.88
N LYS A 319 -5.52 -24.49 10.00
CA LYS A 319 -4.35 -25.39 10.15
C LYS A 319 -3.22 -24.79 10.97
N GLY A 320 -3.37 -23.58 11.51
CA GLY A 320 -2.35 -22.94 12.33
C GLY A 320 -1.97 -23.77 13.57
N PRO A 321 -0.79 -23.53 14.17
CA PRO A 321 0.25 -22.63 13.67
C PRO A 321 1.06 -23.24 12.54
N TYR A 322 1.67 -22.39 11.73
CA TYR A 322 2.39 -22.80 10.53
C TYR A 322 3.91 -22.75 10.74
N GLY A 323 4.62 -23.78 10.26
CA GLY A 323 6.07 -23.70 10.05
C GLY A 323 6.42 -22.79 8.87
N ASN A 324 7.71 -22.46 8.68
CA ASN A 324 8.15 -21.52 7.62
C ASN A 324 7.72 -21.94 6.21
N ILE A 325 7.71 -23.23 5.90
CA ILE A 325 7.32 -23.76 4.58
C ILE A 325 5.80 -23.67 4.42
N GLU A 326 5.04 -24.17 5.40
CA GLU A 326 3.58 -24.20 5.39
C GLU A 326 3.00 -22.78 5.35
N PHE A 327 3.62 -21.83 6.05
CA PHE A 327 3.20 -20.42 6.04
C PHE A 327 3.42 -19.77 4.66
N ARG A 328 4.48 -20.19 3.94
CA ARG A 328 4.70 -19.73 2.57
C ARG A 328 3.68 -20.33 1.61
N GLU A 329 3.35 -21.61 1.77
CA GLU A 329 2.30 -22.28 1.00
C GLU A 329 0.95 -21.60 1.24
N LEU A 330 0.63 -21.27 2.49
CA LEU A 330 -0.55 -20.48 2.85
C LEU A 330 -0.64 -19.18 2.05
N GLY A 331 0.42 -18.37 2.01
CA GLY A 331 0.42 -17.13 1.23
C GLY A 331 0.35 -17.33 -0.29
N TRP A 332 0.76 -18.49 -0.79
CA TRP A 332 0.66 -18.84 -2.22
C TRP A 332 -0.73 -19.34 -2.61
N GLU A 333 -1.35 -20.15 -1.76
CA GLU A 333 -2.70 -20.69 -1.92
C GLU A 333 -3.76 -19.62 -1.67
N HIS A 334 -3.54 -18.78 -0.65
CA HIS A 334 -4.45 -17.76 -0.13
C HIS A 334 -3.78 -16.37 -0.13
N PRO A 335 -3.51 -15.79 -1.31
CA PRO A 335 -2.79 -14.52 -1.46
C PRO A 335 -3.35 -13.37 -0.61
N PHE A 336 -4.66 -13.30 -0.36
CA PHE A 336 -5.25 -12.19 0.39
C PHE A 336 -5.05 -12.29 1.92
N VAL A 337 -4.74 -13.48 2.47
CA VAL A 337 -4.67 -13.71 3.93
C VAL A 337 -3.70 -12.78 4.66
N ILE A 338 -2.54 -12.50 4.05
CA ILE A 338 -1.51 -11.64 4.65
C ILE A 338 -1.99 -10.18 4.65
N TYR A 339 -2.66 -9.73 3.59
CA TYR A 339 -3.25 -8.39 3.60
C TYR A 339 -4.32 -8.29 4.69
N ALA A 340 -5.27 -9.24 4.70
CA ALA A 340 -6.40 -9.23 5.60
C ALA A 340 -5.93 -9.21 7.06
N ALA A 341 -5.04 -10.11 7.46
CA ALA A 341 -4.52 -10.18 8.83
C ALA A 341 -3.75 -8.90 9.24
N ARG A 342 -2.99 -8.28 8.32
CA ARG A 342 -2.16 -7.10 8.64
C ARG A 342 -2.93 -5.80 8.75
N PHE A 343 -4.09 -5.69 8.10
CA PHE A 343 -4.74 -4.40 7.89
C PHE A 343 -6.22 -4.36 8.26
N PHE A 344 -6.85 -5.48 8.67
CA PHE A 344 -8.26 -5.47 9.07
C PHE A 344 -8.54 -4.42 10.16
N ASP A 345 -7.68 -4.33 11.17
CA ASP A 345 -7.78 -3.39 12.28
C ASP A 345 -7.46 -1.94 11.84
N LYS A 346 -6.53 -1.75 10.90
CA LYS A 346 -6.20 -0.42 10.34
C LYS A 346 -7.32 0.18 9.49
N HIS A 347 -8.31 -0.61 9.10
CA HIS A 347 -9.54 -0.17 8.45
C HIS A 347 -10.68 0.09 9.44
N LEU A 348 -10.54 -0.29 10.71
CA LEU A 348 -11.49 0.03 11.76
C LEU A 348 -11.14 1.40 12.37
N CYS A 349 -12.12 2.30 12.45
CA CYS A 349 -12.00 3.60 13.14
C CYS A 349 -13.10 3.68 14.21
N GLU A 350 -12.92 4.51 15.24
CA GLU A 350 -13.89 4.65 16.35
C GLU A 350 -15.33 4.96 15.88
N ASN A 351 -15.49 5.69 14.77
CA ASN A 351 -16.79 6.06 14.19
C ASN A 351 -17.43 4.95 13.32
N ILE A 352 -16.73 3.84 13.06
CA ILE A 352 -17.08 2.84 12.03
C ILE A 352 -17.68 1.56 12.64
N VAL A 353 -17.62 1.39 13.95
CA VAL A 353 -17.86 0.09 14.59
C VAL A 353 -19.34 -0.10 14.93
N ASP A 354 -20.08 -0.76 14.04
CA ASP A 354 -21.45 -1.21 14.25
C ASP A 354 -21.52 -2.65 14.82
N GLU A 355 -22.71 -3.10 15.20
CA GLU A 355 -22.91 -4.42 15.84
C GLU A 355 -22.38 -5.59 14.99
N GLU A 356 -22.52 -5.52 13.67
CA GLU A 356 -22.01 -6.54 12.75
C GLU A 356 -20.48 -6.64 12.83
N THR A 357 -19.79 -5.50 12.74
CA THR A 357 -18.33 -5.46 12.81
C THR A 357 -17.80 -5.94 14.16
N ILE A 358 -18.45 -5.53 15.27
CA ILE A 358 -18.12 -6.01 16.62
C ILE A 358 -18.30 -7.53 16.73
N SER A 359 -19.39 -8.06 16.17
CA SER A 359 -19.66 -9.50 16.16
C SER A 359 -18.57 -10.27 15.42
N LEU A 360 -18.15 -9.80 14.24
CA LEU A 360 -17.06 -10.42 13.48
C LEU A 360 -15.73 -10.39 14.21
N VAL A 361 -15.37 -9.26 14.83
CA VAL A 361 -14.15 -9.19 15.65
C VAL A 361 -14.26 -10.13 16.85
N THR A 362 -15.42 -10.19 17.50
CA THR A 362 -15.65 -11.09 18.64
C THR A 362 -15.48 -12.56 18.23
N ASN A 363 -16.05 -12.96 17.09
CA ASN A 363 -15.90 -14.31 16.56
C ASN A 363 -14.44 -14.62 16.23
N LEU A 364 -13.72 -13.68 15.62
CA LEU A 364 -12.29 -13.83 15.35
C LEU A 364 -11.49 -14.03 16.64
N LEU A 365 -11.78 -13.27 17.70
CA LEU A 365 -11.08 -13.34 18.98
C LEU A 365 -11.47 -14.56 19.84
N GLN A 366 -12.62 -15.20 19.57
CA GLN A 366 -13.06 -16.43 20.24
C GLN A 366 -12.46 -17.71 19.64
N ARG A 367 -11.71 -17.60 18.54
CA ARG A 367 -11.01 -18.71 17.89
C ARG A 367 -9.99 -19.38 18.80
N GLU A 368 -9.62 -20.62 18.46
CA GLU A 368 -8.64 -21.37 19.23
C GLU A 368 -7.25 -20.73 19.13
N GLY A 369 -6.41 -20.96 20.16
CA GLY A 369 -5.06 -20.39 20.23
C GLY A 369 -4.20 -20.60 18.97
N PRO A 370 -4.20 -21.78 18.33
CA PRO A 370 -3.48 -22.04 17.08
C PRO A 370 -3.92 -21.15 15.90
N GLU A 371 -5.21 -20.85 15.77
CA GLU A 371 -5.74 -19.99 14.71
C GLU A 371 -5.39 -18.52 14.97
N LEU A 372 -5.52 -18.06 16.22
CA LEU A 372 -5.07 -16.73 16.64
C LEU A 372 -3.56 -16.56 16.44
N GLN A 373 -2.79 -17.62 16.73
CA GLN A 373 -1.36 -17.65 16.49
C GLN A 373 -1.07 -17.41 15.00
N ALA A 374 -1.74 -18.11 14.09
CA ALA A 374 -1.59 -17.91 12.66
C ALA A 374 -1.95 -16.49 12.18
N ILE A 375 -2.96 -15.84 12.77
CA ILE A 375 -3.25 -14.42 12.51
C ILE A 375 -2.04 -13.56 12.87
N LEU A 376 -1.48 -13.75 14.07
CA LEU A 376 -0.30 -13.02 14.51
C LEU A 376 0.92 -13.32 13.62
N GLN A 377 1.05 -14.56 13.12
CA GLN A 377 2.09 -14.90 12.16
C GLN A 377 1.95 -14.07 10.87
N ALA A 378 0.74 -14.01 10.31
CA ALA A 378 0.46 -13.22 9.13
C ALA A 378 0.67 -11.71 9.35
N MET A 379 0.33 -11.20 10.53
CA MET A 379 0.57 -9.80 10.92
C MET A 379 2.05 -9.42 10.90
N ALA A 380 2.93 -10.33 11.34
CA ALA A 380 4.36 -10.06 11.47
C ALA A 380 5.14 -10.16 10.14
N VAL A 381 4.53 -10.68 9.07
CA VAL A 381 5.16 -10.76 7.74
C VAL A 381 5.48 -9.36 7.25
N ARG A 382 6.76 -8.99 7.19
CA ARG A 382 7.18 -7.66 6.73
C ARG A 382 7.22 -7.54 5.21
N GLU A 383 7.65 -8.60 4.51
CA GLU A 383 7.91 -8.59 3.07
C GLU A 383 7.26 -9.80 2.36
N LEU A 384 6.43 -9.53 1.34
CA LEU A 384 5.69 -10.56 0.57
C LEU A 384 6.56 -11.34 -0.44
N GLY A 385 7.86 -11.04 -0.55
CA GLY A 385 8.71 -11.49 -1.66
C GLY A 385 10.00 -12.22 -1.29
N SER A 386 10.37 -12.29 -0.01
CA SER A 386 11.57 -13.02 0.40
C SER A 386 11.23 -14.50 0.56
N ILE A 387 11.92 -15.35 -0.21
CA ILE A 387 11.92 -16.82 -0.09
C ILE A 387 12.42 -17.24 1.31
N TYR A 388 13.06 -16.32 2.02
CA TYR A 388 13.44 -16.40 3.42
C TYR A 388 12.59 -15.39 4.20
N ILE A 389 11.35 -15.77 4.52
CA ILE A 389 10.65 -15.10 5.62
C ILE A 389 11.40 -15.56 6.87
N ASP A 390 12.27 -14.72 7.41
CA ASP A 390 12.76 -14.87 8.79
C ASP A 390 11.57 -14.58 9.69
N PHE A 391 10.68 -15.56 9.76
CA PHE A 391 9.58 -15.57 10.68
C PHE A 391 10.16 -15.96 12.04
N ALA A 392 10.12 -15.05 13.01
CA ALA A 392 10.32 -15.46 14.39
C ALA A 392 9.11 -16.32 14.77
N ALA A 393 9.30 -17.64 14.85
CA ALA A 393 8.27 -18.60 15.23
C ALA A 393 7.50 -18.09 16.46
N VAL A 394 6.17 -18.06 16.39
CA VAL A 394 5.31 -17.58 17.48
C VAL A 394 5.18 -18.73 18.48
N ASP A 395 6.25 -19.10 19.16
CA ASP A 395 6.26 -20.27 20.06
C ASP A 395 5.68 -19.91 21.44
N PHE A 396 4.43 -19.44 21.48
CA PHE A 396 3.71 -19.14 22.72
C PHE A 396 2.20 -19.16 22.51
N PHE A 397 1.46 -19.33 23.62
CA PHE A 397 0.01 -19.31 23.61
C PHE A 397 -0.50 -17.92 23.21
N VAL A 398 -1.17 -17.84 22.06
CA VAL A 398 -1.83 -16.62 21.59
C VAL A 398 -3.28 -16.63 22.06
N SER A 399 -3.64 -15.60 22.83
CA SER A 399 -4.99 -15.36 23.34
C SER A 399 -5.67 -14.21 22.60
N ALA A 400 -6.98 -14.04 22.82
CA ALA A 400 -7.72 -12.85 22.41
C ALA A 400 -7.03 -11.55 22.85
N THR A 401 -6.53 -11.47 24.10
CA THR A 401 -5.80 -10.31 24.59
C THR A 401 -4.52 -10.06 23.80
N THR A 402 -3.84 -11.10 23.35
CA THR A 402 -2.62 -10.95 22.53
C THR A 402 -2.93 -10.20 21.23
N ILE A 403 -3.98 -10.60 20.53
CA ILE A 403 -4.42 -9.92 19.29
C ILE A 403 -4.91 -8.50 19.58
N LEU A 404 -5.67 -8.31 20.67
CA LEU A 404 -6.19 -7.00 21.08
C LEU A 404 -5.06 -5.98 21.27
N TYR A 405 -4.00 -6.34 22.00
CA TYR A 405 -2.85 -5.45 22.22
C TYR A 405 -1.97 -5.31 20.97
N ALA A 406 -1.91 -6.34 20.11
CA ALA A 406 -1.14 -6.32 18.86
C ALA A 406 -1.78 -5.45 17.75
N THR A 407 -3.04 -5.04 17.90
CA THR A 407 -3.82 -4.32 16.88
C THR A 407 -4.33 -2.99 17.43
N HIS A 408 -4.95 -2.18 16.57
CA HIS A 408 -5.73 -0.99 16.96
C HIS A 408 -7.08 -1.34 17.60
N LEU A 409 -7.41 -2.62 17.78
CA LEU A 409 -8.66 -3.03 18.42
C LEU A 409 -8.75 -2.58 19.88
N ILE A 410 -7.62 -2.49 20.59
CA ILE A 410 -7.58 -1.97 21.97
C ILE A 410 -7.99 -0.50 22.06
N ASP A 411 -7.83 0.25 20.98
CA ASP A 411 -8.19 1.67 20.92
C ASP A 411 -9.71 1.85 20.73
N ILE A 412 -10.44 0.79 20.34
CA ILE A 412 -11.89 0.82 20.12
C ILE A 412 -12.62 0.60 21.46
N PRO A 413 -13.33 1.62 22.01
CA PRO A 413 -13.86 1.55 23.38
C PRO A 413 -14.83 0.39 23.63
N GLN A 414 -15.70 0.07 22.66
CA GLN A 414 -16.67 -1.02 22.77
C GLN A 414 -15.98 -2.38 22.92
N ILE A 415 -14.93 -2.61 22.13
CA ILE A 415 -14.13 -3.84 22.15
C ILE A 415 -13.29 -3.88 23.42
N ALA A 416 -12.54 -2.81 23.72
CA ALA A 416 -11.71 -2.73 24.91
C ALA A 416 -12.50 -3.00 26.20
N LYS A 417 -13.73 -2.47 26.31
CA LYS A 417 -14.61 -2.72 27.45
C LYS A 417 -14.94 -4.20 27.63
N GLN A 418 -15.24 -4.91 26.54
CA GLN A 418 -15.58 -6.34 26.56
C GLN A 418 -14.43 -7.22 27.08
N TYR A 419 -13.18 -6.79 26.89
CA TYR A 419 -11.97 -7.55 27.27
C TYR A 419 -11.20 -6.93 28.45
N SER A 420 -11.72 -5.87 29.08
CA SER A 420 -11.05 -5.10 30.15
C SER A 420 -10.68 -5.89 31.41
N GLY A 421 -11.33 -7.04 31.66
CA GLY A 421 -11.05 -7.91 32.79
C GLY A 421 -10.03 -9.02 32.52
N LEU A 422 -9.55 -9.17 31.29
CA LEU A 422 -8.57 -10.21 30.96
C LEU A 422 -7.14 -9.73 31.26
N PRO A 423 -6.26 -10.63 31.75
CA PRO A 423 -4.89 -10.26 32.05
C PRO A 423 -4.15 -9.85 30.77
N MET A 424 -3.34 -8.81 30.90
CA MET A 424 -2.36 -8.45 29.88
C MET A 424 -1.49 -9.68 29.56
N PRO A 425 -1.15 -9.96 28.29
CA PRO A 425 -0.34 -11.12 27.97
C PRO A 425 1.06 -10.95 28.58
N LYS A 426 1.42 -11.86 29.49
CA LYS A 426 2.60 -11.75 30.38
C LYS A 426 3.92 -11.39 29.68
N TYR A 427 4.14 -11.92 28.47
CA TYR A 427 5.37 -11.70 27.69
C TYR A 427 5.11 -11.01 26.35
N ALA A 428 4.01 -10.25 26.24
CA ALA A 428 3.66 -9.53 25.01
C ALA A 428 4.79 -8.60 24.54
N LEU A 429 5.41 -7.85 25.47
CA LEU A 429 6.47 -6.90 25.13
C LEU A 429 7.73 -7.59 24.61
N HIS A 430 8.10 -8.75 25.17
CA HIS A 430 9.23 -9.57 24.71
C HIS A 430 9.07 -9.97 23.24
N ARG A 431 7.87 -10.45 22.89
CA ARG A 431 7.55 -10.94 21.56
C ARG A 431 7.37 -9.81 20.56
N ALA A 432 6.73 -8.71 20.96
CA ALA A 432 6.68 -7.50 20.14
C ALA A 432 8.10 -6.96 19.86
N SER A 433 9.02 -7.11 20.82
CA SER A 433 10.42 -6.73 20.67
C SER A 433 11.20 -7.68 19.77
N SER A 434 10.97 -9.00 19.85
CA SER A 434 11.60 -9.98 18.95
C SER A 434 11.10 -9.89 17.51
N THR A 435 9.89 -9.38 17.30
CA THR A 435 9.29 -9.19 15.96
C THR A 435 9.40 -7.75 15.48
N GLY A 436 9.85 -6.84 16.35
CA GLY A 436 10.06 -5.41 16.10
C GLY A 436 8.78 -4.65 15.78
N LEU A 437 7.65 -5.06 16.36
CA LEU A 437 6.34 -4.42 16.22
C LEU A 437 6.28 -3.15 17.10
N VAL A 438 6.99 -2.10 16.68
CA VAL A 438 7.20 -0.87 17.47
C VAL A 438 5.90 -0.21 17.93
N GLU A 439 4.86 -0.18 17.09
CA GLU A 439 3.54 0.36 17.45
C GLU A 439 2.91 -0.42 18.63
N VAL A 440 2.99 -1.76 18.59
CA VAL A 440 2.50 -2.65 19.65
C VAL A 440 3.28 -2.43 20.95
N MET A 441 4.61 -2.35 20.84
CA MET A 441 5.49 -2.07 21.98
C MET A 441 5.13 -0.75 22.65
N GLY A 442 4.90 0.31 21.85
CA GLY A 442 4.52 1.62 22.37
C GLY A 442 3.23 1.56 23.20
N ARG A 443 2.20 0.84 22.71
CA ARG A 443 0.95 0.65 23.46
C ARG A 443 1.14 -0.17 24.73
N LEU A 444 1.89 -1.28 24.67
CA LEU A 444 2.19 -2.11 25.86
C LEU A 444 2.98 -1.35 26.93
N ILE A 445 3.93 -0.50 26.52
CA ILE A 445 4.68 0.36 27.44
C ILE A 445 3.74 1.39 28.07
N ALA A 446 2.86 2.02 27.26
CA ALA A 446 1.87 2.98 27.76
C ALA A 446 0.87 2.38 28.75
N THR A 447 0.63 1.06 28.72
CA THR A 447 -0.21 0.37 29.72
C THR A 447 0.49 0.12 31.05
N GLY A 448 1.76 0.52 31.20
CA GLY A 448 2.52 0.37 32.43
C GLY A 448 3.09 -1.04 32.65
N CYS A 449 3.34 -1.81 31.57
CA CYS A 449 4.03 -3.08 31.72
C CYS A 449 5.45 -2.90 32.29
N VAL A 450 5.94 -3.92 33.01
CA VAL A 450 7.31 -3.92 33.53
C VAL A 450 8.26 -4.15 32.35
N ILE A 451 9.03 -3.12 31.98
CA ILE A 451 9.85 -3.10 30.77
C ILE A 451 10.93 -4.16 30.80
N ASP A 452 11.59 -4.34 31.95
CA ASP A 452 12.66 -5.33 32.16
C ASP A 452 12.15 -6.60 32.85
N GLU A 453 10.84 -6.88 32.76
CA GLU A 453 10.32 -8.20 33.13
C GLU A 453 11.14 -9.24 32.37
N LYS A 454 11.53 -10.33 33.05
CA LYS A 454 12.27 -11.40 32.41
C LYS A 454 11.31 -12.50 31.97
N ASP A 455 11.49 -13.00 30.76
CA ASP A 455 10.79 -14.19 30.30
C ASP A 455 11.33 -15.47 30.95
N ASN A 456 10.80 -16.62 30.54
CA ASN A 456 11.21 -17.91 31.09
C ASN A 456 12.68 -18.26 30.80
N ASP A 457 13.30 -17.64 29.78
CA ASP A 457 14.72 -17.78 29.47
C ASP A 457 15.58 -16.77 30.24
N GLY A 458 14.96 -15.96 31.11
CA GLY A 458 15.62 -14.90 31.85
C GLY A 458 15.96 -13.68 31.00
N THR A 459 15.44 -13.59 29.77
CA THR A 459 15.75 -12.49 28.84
C THR A 459 14.77 -11.34 28.97
N THR A 460 15.19 -10.14 28.61
CA THR A 460 14.34 -8.94 28.58
C THR A 460 13.84 -8.66 27.16
N PRO A 461 12.83 -7.80 26.98
CA PRO A 461 12.43 -7.33 25.65
C PRO A 461 13.58 -6.66 24.88
N LEU A 462 14.46 -5.93 25.57
CA LEU A 462 15.64 -5.30 24.95
C LEU A 462 16.57 -6.35 24.36
N TYR A 463 16.84 -7.44 25.10
CA TYR A 463 17.64 -8.57 24.60
C TYR A 463 17.09 -9.11 23.27
N HIS A 464 15.76 -9.33 23.18
CA HIS A 464 15.16 -9.82 21.94
C HIS A 464 15.30 -8.84 20.77
N SER A 465 14.97 -7.55 20.98
CA SER A 465 15.10 -6.55 19.92
C SER A 465 16.55 -6.42 19.41
N CYS A 466 17.52 -6.62 20.31
CA CYS A 466 18.95 -6.61 19.99
C CYS A 466 19.38 -7.84 19.21
N ARG A 467 18.92 -9.04 19.62
CA ARG A 467 19.23 -10.31 18.95
C ARG A 467 18.77 -10.33 17.50
N GLU A 468 17.61 -9.73 17.22
CA GLU A 468 16.95 -9.71 15.91
C GLU A 468 17.26 -8.41 15.11
N GLY A 469 18.07 -7.51 15.67
CA GLY A 469 18.56 -6.31 14.96
C GLY A 469 17.49 -5.24 14.71
N HIS A 470 16.45 -5.20 15.54
CA HIS A 470 15.31 -4.30 15.39
C HIS A 470 15.58 -2.91 15.99
N MET A 471 16.36 -2.10 15.27
CA MET A 471 16.81 -0.77 15.72
C MET A 471 15.72 0.12 16.34
N GLU A 472 14.56 0.27 15.71
CA GLU A 472 13.51 1.15 16.22
C GLU A 472 12.86 0.60 17.50
N ALA A 473 12.81 -0.72 17.66
CA ALA A 473 12.39 -1.36 18.91
C ALA A 473 13.42 -1.13 20.04
N VAL A 474 14.72 -1.23 19.71
CA VAL A 474 15.82 -0.92 20.64
C VAL A 474 15.72 0.52 21.13
N LYS A 475 15.58 1.49 20.21
CA LYS A 475 15.43 2.91 20.56
C LYS A 475 14.21 3.16 21.44
N LEU A 476 13.06 2.53 21.11
CA LEU A 476 11.84 2.69 21.88
C LEU A 476 12.01 2.18 23.31
N LEU A 477 12.57 0.98 23.50
CA LEU A 477 12.79 0.40 24.84
C LEU A 477 13.77 1.22 25.67
N LEU A 478 14.88 1.64 25.09
CA LEU A 478 15.86 2.50 25.77
C LEU A 478 15.25 3.86 26.13
N GLY A 479 14.48 4.46 25.22
CA GLY A 479 13.75 5.70 25.49
C GLY A 479 12.66 5.55 26.57
N ALA A 480 12.13 4.34 26.74
CA ALA A 480 11.20 3.99 27.81
C ALA A 480 11.90 3.61 29.13
N GLY A 481 13.24 3.59 29.17
CA GLY A 481 14.02 3.34 30.38
C GLY A 481 14.40 1.88 30.63
N ALA A 482 14.41 1.02 29.59
CA ALA A 482 14.94 -0.34 29.71
C ALA A 482 16.40 -0.35 30.18
N ASP A 483 16.73 -1.25 31.10
CA ASP A 483 18.11 -1.42 31.57
C ASP A 483 18.99 -1.99 30.45
N VAL A 484 19.86 -1.14 29.91
CA VAL A 484 20.81 -1.48 28.85
C VAL A 484 21.79 -2.58 29.28
N ASN A 485 22.04 -2.71 30.58
CA ASN A 485 22.96 -3.68 31.18
C ASN A 485 22.25 -4.92 31.73
N ALA A 486 20.94 -5.07 31.47
CA ALA A 486 20.18 -6.23 31.93
C ALA A 486 20.84 -7.53 31.47
N GLN A 487 21.18 -8.36 32.46
CA GLN A 487 21.80 -9.67 32.24
C GLN A 487 20.73 -10.76 32.18
N GLY A 488 20.85 -11.67 31.21
CA GLY A 488 19.96 -12.82 31.08
C GLY A 488 19.94 -13.49 29.70
N GLY A 489 19.45 -14.72 29.67
CA GLY A 489 19.46 -15.54 28.46
C GLY A 489 20.79 -16.21 28.17
N LYS A 490 20.77 -17.02 27.12
CA LYS A 490 21.87 -17.90 26.72
C LYS A 490 23.18 -17.17 26.41
N HIS A 491 23.10 -15.92 25.94
CA HIS A 491 24.25 -15.16 25.44
C HIS A 491 24.66 -14.00 26.35
N GLY A 492 24.09 -13.86 27.55
CA GLY A 492 24.50 -12.82 28.51
C GLY A 492 23.63 -11.58 28.45
N SER A 493 24.03 -10.54 27.72
CA SER A 493 23.34 -9.23 27.71
C SER A 493 22.83 -8.84 26.32
N ALA A 494 22.07 -7.75 26.25
CA ALA A 494 21.65 -7.14 24.99
C ALA A 494 22.84 -6.82 24.05
N LEU A 495 23.96 -6.35 24.61
CA LEU A 495 25.20 -6.10 23.85
C LEU A 495 25.80 -7.40 23.32
N HIS A 496 25.95 -8.41 24.18
CA HIS A 496 26.54 -9.69 23.80
C HIS A 496 25.77 -10.36 22.66
N VAL A 497 24.44 -10.35 22.72
CA VAL A 497 23.62 -10.95 21.67
C VAL A 497 23.63 -10.13 20.37
N ALA A 498 23.66 -8.79 20.45
CA ALA A 498 23.80 -7.94 19.26
C ALA A 498 25.15 -8.15 18.55
N LEU A 499 26.24 -8.31 19.31
CA LEU A 499 27.57 -8.63 18.79
C LEU A 499 27.59 -10.02 18.12
N LEU A 500 27.04 -11.03 18.80
CA LEU A 500 26.97 -12.39 18.27
C LEU A 500 26.15 -12.46 16.97
N SER A 501 25.02 -11.73 16.90
CA SER A 501 24.17 -11.64 15.70
C SER A 501 24.73 -10.73 14.60
N GLY A 502 25.83 -10.01 14.85
CA GLY A 502 26.47 -9.13 13.86
C GLY A 502 25.67 -7.87 13.53
N HIS A 503 24.84 -7.38 14.46
CA HIS A 503 24.00 -6.20 14.27
C HIS A 503 24.73 -4.90 14.64
N GLU A 504 25.76 -4.54 13.86
CA GLU A 504 26.63 -3.37 14.09
C GLU A 504 25.88 -2.06 14.41
N PRO A 505 24.80 -1.66 13.69
CA PRO A 505 24.07 -0.45 14.06
C PRO A 505 23.48 -0.51 15.46
N VAL A 506 22.92 -1.66 15.85
CA VAL A 506 22.35 -1.86 17.19
C VAL A 506 23.45 -1.79 18.25
N VAL A 507 24.62 -2.40 17.99
CA VAL A 507 25.77 -2.31 18.89
C VAL A 507 26.15 -0.84 19.12
N LYS A 508 26.25 -0.04 18.05
CA LYS A 508 26.54 1.39 18.18
C LYS A 508 25.49 2.11 19.03
N GLN A 509 24.20 1.83 18.81
CA GLN A 509 23.12 2.41 19.59
C GLN A 509 23.19 2.05 21.08
N LEU A 510 23.58 0.81 21.43
CA LEU A 510 23.77 0.40 22.82
C LEU A 510 24.97 1.11 23.48
N ILE A 511 26.06 1.31 22.72
CA ILE A 511 27.21 2.10 23.17
C ILE A 511 26.82 3.55 23.43
N ASP A 512 26.07 4.15 22.51
CA ASP A 512 25.55 5.52 22.64
C ASP A 512 24.59 5.65 23.84
N ALA A 513 23.91 4.56 24.21
CA ALA A 513 23.05 4.47 25.39
C ALA A 513 23.80 4.16 26.69
N GLY A 514 25.14 4.08 26.67
CA GLY A 514 25.97 3.90 27.87
C GLY A 514 26.04 2.48 28.40
N VAL A 515 25.92 1.46 27.54
CA VAL A 515 26.16 0.07 27.95
C VAL A 515 27.58 -0.11 28.51
N ASP A 516 27.72 -0.88 29.59
CA ASP A 516 29.02 -1.23 30.12
C ASP A 516 29.66 -2.32 29.24
N LEU A 517 30.75 -1.94 28.58
CA LEU A 517 31.51 -2.79 27.67
C LEU A 517 32.21 -3.96 28.39
N ASN A 518 32.31 -3.91 29.72
CA ASN A 518 32.93 -4.95 30.54
C ASN A 518 31.92 -5.78 31.35
N ALA A 519 30.62 -5.55 31.16
CA ALA A 519 29.53 -6.16 31.93
C ALA A 519 29.41 -7.68 31.80
#